data_AF-A0A1I0QAW7-F1
#
_entry.id   AF-A0A1I0QAW7-F1
#
_cell.length_a   1.000
_cell.length_b   1.000
_cell.length_c   1.000
_cell.angle_alpha   90.00
_cell.angle_beta   90.00
_cell.angle_gamma   90.00
#
_symmetry.space_group_name_H-M   'P 1'
#
loop_
_entity.id
_entity.type
_entity.pdbx_description
1 polymer ?
#
loop_
_entity_poly.entity_id
_entity_poly.type
_entity_poly.pdbx_seq_one_letter_code
_entity_poly.pdbx_strand_id
1 'polypeptide(L)'
;MEITGYIDFIKEQFKEVATANNMIFENRNAGIVALKNQFLEIYFSTEKYDDGMNAYFRNVKKGTYYSLYQSIIKKLGNPDFLTEDEITKSIEFNDDNKSLIFNVAIFVKNHCQDLLNGDFNSLK
;
A
#
# COMPACT_ATOMS: atom_id res chain seq x y z
N MET A 1 -8.66 -5.06 15.59
CA MET A 1 -7.44 -4.21 15.58
C MET A 1 -7.82 -2.87 14.99
N GLU A 2 -7.35 -1.76 15.56
CA GLU A 2 -7.60 -0.42 14.99
C GLU A 2 -6.44 -0.02 14.07
N ILE A 3 -6.76 0.66 12.97
CA ILE A 3 -5.75 1.17 12.03
C ILE A 3 -4.94 2.33 12.62
N THR A 4 -5.44 2.94 13.69
CA THR A 4 -4.87 4.10 14.38
C THR A 4 -3.43 3.87 14.82
N GLY A 5 -3.09 2.66 15.27
CA GLY A 5 -1.73 2.28 15.68
C GLY A 5 -0.70 2.25 14.54
N TYR A 6 -1.14 2.32 13.29
CA TYR A 6 -0.28 2.24 12.11
C TYR A 6 -0.21 3.56 11.31
N ILE A 7 -1.00 4.57 11.66
CA ILE A 7 -1.13 5.82 10.87
C ILE A 7 0.22 6.52 10.66
N ASP A 8 0.99 6.70 11.73
CA ASP A 8 2.27 7.41 11.64
C ASP A 8 3.29 6.61 10.84
N PHE A 9 3.30 5.28 10.99
CA PHE A 9 4.14 4.39 10.20
C PHE A 9 3.77 4.45 8.71
N ILE A 10 2.47 4.43 8.37
CA ILE A 10 2.01 4.59 6.98
C ILE A 10 2.48 5.94 6.43
N LYS A 11 2.30 7.04 7.17
CA LYS A 11 2.76 8.36 6.72
C LYS A 11 4.27 8.39 6.48
N GLU A 12 5.04 7.73 7.34
CA GLU A 12 6.50 7.65 7.21
C GLU A 12 6.89 6.88 5.95
N GLN A 13 6.36 5.66 5.74
CA GLN A 13 6.74 4.82 4.60
C GLN A 13 6.36 5.46 3.26
N PHE A 14 5.26 6.22 3.20
CA PHE A 14 4.78 6.86 1.97
C PHE A 14 5.23 8.32 1.80
N LYS A 15 6.05 8.87 2.71
CA LYS A 15 6.39 10.30 2.73
C LYS A 15 6.94 10.82 1.40
N GLU A 16 7.90 10.09 0.81
CA GLU A 16 8.52 10.47 -0.46
C GLU A 16 7.52 10.46 -1.61
N VAL A 17 6.79 9.35 -1.76
CA VAL A 17 5.78 9.16 -2.82
C VAL A 17 4.67 10.19 -2.68
N ALA A 18 4.18 10.42 -1.48
CA ALA A 18 3.09 11.36 -1.22
C ALA A 18 3.50 12.79 -1.59
N THR A 19 4.72 13.19 -1.23
CA THR A 19 5.26 14.51 -1.58
C THR A 19 5.45 14.65 -3.09
N ALA A 20 6.06 13.66 -3.74
CA ALA A 20 6.35 13.71 -5.18
C ALA A 20 5.09 13.74 -6.05
N ASN A 21 3.99 13.12 -5.58
CA ASN A 21 2.78 12.91 -6.38
C ASN A 21 1.55 13.66 -5.84
N ASN A 22 1.76 14.64 -4.96
CA ASN A 22 0.71 15.44 -4.33
C ASN A 22 -0.42 14.57 -3.74
N MET A 23 -0.05 13.48 -3.06
CA MET A 23 -1.04 12.61 -2.43
C MET A 23 -1.46 13.17 -1.08
N ILE A 24 -2.76 13.11 -0.82
CA ILE A 24 -3.37 13.56 0.42
C ILE A 24 -3.68 12.34 1.27
N PHE A 25 -3.27 12.40 2.53
CA PHE A 25 -3.63 11.41 3.53
C PHE A 25 -5.04 11.69 4.06
N GLU A 26 -5.90 10.69 4.04
CA GLU A 26 -7.30 10.75 4.47
C GLU A 26 -7.56 9.67 5.52
N ASN A 27 -7.86 10.08 6.77
CA ASN A 27 -8.34 9.16 7.80
C ASN A 27 -9.87 9.09 7.70
N ARG A 28 -10.41 7.95 7.25
CA ARG A 28 -11.85 7.81 6.99
C ARG A 28 -12.61 7.40 8.22
N ASN A 29 -12.08 6.40 8.94
CA ASN A 29 -12.64 5.89 10.20
C ASN A 29 -11.59 5.05 10.94
N ALA A 30 -11.95 4.53 12.11
CA ALA A 30 -11.05 3.76 12.98
C ALA A 30 -10.48 2.46 12.36
N GLY A 31 -11.00 2.01 11.23
CA GLY A 31 -10.50 0.84 10.51
C GLY A 31 -9.98 1.13 9.11
N ILE A 32 -10.04 2.37 8.60
CA ILE A 32 -9.71 2.69 7.20
C ILE A 32 -8.96 4.01 7.08
N VAL A 33 -7.80 3.97 6.42
CA VAL A 33 -7.06 5.15 5.96
C VAL A 33 -6.75 5.04 4.47
N ALA A 34 -6.57 6.20 3.84
CA ALA A 34 -6.22 6.26 2.43
C ALA A 34 -5.15 7.31 2.14
N LEU A 35 -4.35 7.07 1.10
CA LEU A 35 -3.52 8.06 0.43
C LEU A 35 -4.05 8.23 -0.98
N LYS A 36 -4.42 9.46 -1.38
CA LYS A 36 -5.05 9.67 -2.69
C LYS A 36 -4.60 10.93 -3.41
N ASN A 37 -4.65 10.87 -4.74
CA ASN A 37 -4.64 12.04 -5.61
C ASN A 37 -5.71 11.86 -6.71
N GLN A 38 -5.65 12.65 -7.79
CA GLN A 38 -6.61 12.58 -8.89
C GLN A 38 -6.49 11.32 -9.79
N PHE A 39 -5.47 10.48 -9.58
CA PHE A 39 -5.18 9.31 -10.41
C PHE A 39 -5.26 8.00 -9.62
N LEU A 40 -4.70 7.99 -8.42
CA LEU A 40 -4.49 6.82 -7.58
C LEU A 40 -5.06 7.06 -6.19
N GLU A 41 -5.70 6.04 -5.65
CA GLU A 41 -6.08 5.93 -4.25
C GLU A 41 -5.54 4.60 -3.69
N ILE A 42 -4.76 4.68 -2.62
CA ILE A 42 -4.24 3.54 -1.86
C ILE A 42 -5.05 3.48 -0.57
N TYR A 43 -5.71 2.36 -0.28
CA TYR A 43 -6.46 2.19 0.97
C TYR A 43 -5.89 1.05 1.79
N PHE A 44 -5.71 1.32 3.07
CA PHE A 44 -5.40 0.34 4.10
C PHE A 44 -6.64 0.16 4.96
N SER A 45 -7.00 -1.09 5.24
CA SER A 45 -8.16 -1.41 6.06
C SER A 45 -7.87 -2.57 6.99
N THR A 46 -8.19 -2.41 8.26
CA THR A 46 -8.27 -3.51 9.22
C THR A 46 -9.74 -3.94 9.27
N GLU A 47 -10.12 -5.02 8.60
CA GLU A 47 -11.52 -5.46 8.61
C GLU A 47 -11.94 -5.92 10.01
N LYS A 48 -13.23 -5.80 10.32
CA LYS A 48 -13.80 -6.13 11.64
C LYS A 48 -13.76 -7.63 11.95
N TYR A 49 -13.58 -8.48 10.94
CA TYR A 49 -13.72 -9.94 11.02
C TYR A 49 -12.50 -10.74 10.55
N ASP A 50 -11.51 -10.10 9.93
CA ASP A 50 -10.26 -10.75 9.51
C ASP A 50 -9.10 -10.34 10.44
N ASP A 51 -8.27 -11.31 10.80
CA ASP A 51 -7.01 -11.06 11.50
C ASP A 51 -6.03 -10.42 10.50
N GLY A 52 -5.93 -9.09 10.50
CA GLY A 52 -4.89 -8.39 9.76
C GLY A 52 -5.31 -7.08 9.10
N MET A 53 -4.36 -6.48 8.39
CA MET A 53 -4.55 -5.33 7.52
C MET A 53 -4.60 -5.79 6.06
N ASN A 54 -5.54 -5.24 5.31
CA ASN A 54 -5.58 -5.34 3.87
C ASN A 54 -5.15 -4.02 3.23
N ALA A 55 -4.50 -4.12 2.07
CA ALA A 55 -4.13 -2.97 1.26
C ALA A 55 -4.69 -3.14 -0.15
N TYR A 56 -5.03 -2.03 -0.78
CA TYR A 56 -5.61 -2.05 -2.10
C TYR A 56 -5.37 -0.74 -2.85
N PHE A 57 -5.46 -0.81 -4.17
CA PHE A 57 -5.40 0.34 -5.04
C PHE A 57 -6.71 0.57 -5.77
N ARG A 58 -6.98 1.83 -6.06
CA ARG A 58 -8.04 2.24 -6.96
C ARG A 58 -7.49 3.21 -7.98
N ASN A 59 -7.75 2.89 -9.24
CA ASN A 59 -7.62 3.86 -10.32
C ASN A 59 -8.80 4.84 -10.23
N VAL A 60 -8.53 6.07 -9.84
CA VAL A 60 -9.57 7.10 -9.65
C VAL A 60 -10.26 7.44 -10.98
N LYS A 61 -9.51 7.45 -12.10
CA LYS A 61 -10.04 7.78 -13.42
C LYS A 61 -10.93 6.68 -14.00
N LYS A 62 -10.50 5.42 -13.90
CA LYS A 62 -11.23 4.26 -14.47
C LYS A 62 -12.25 3.67 -13.50
N GLY A 63 -12.22 4.05 -12.22
CA GLY A 63 -13.08 3.50 -11.18
C GLY A 63 -12.77 2.04 -10.83
N THR A 64 -11.65 1.49 -11.31
CA THR A 64 -11.27 0.09 -11.15
C THR A 64 -10.48 -0.12 -9.87
N TYR A 65 -10.83 -1.17 -9.12
CA TYR A 65 -10.14 -1.58 -7.92
C TYR A 65 -9.18 -2.73 -8.21
N TYR A 66 -7.98 -2.64 -7.66
CA TYR A 66 -6.97 -3.67 -7.69
C TYR A 66 -6.68 -4.07 -6.24
N SER A 67 -7.14 -5.25 -5.85
CA SER A 67 -6.73 -5.81 -4.57
C SER A 67 -5.29 -6.26 -4.71
N LEU A 68 -4.41 -5.68 -3.90
CA LEU A 68 -3.06 -6.16 -3.77
C LEU A 68 -3.03 -7.61 -3.30
N TYR A 69 -3.96 -7.98 -2.39
CA TYR A 69 -4.09 -9.33 -1.85
C TYR A 69 -4.45 -10.38 -2.91
N GLN A 70 -5.26 -10.05 -3.93
CA GLN A 70 -5.65 -11.03 -4.95
C GLN A 70 -4.71 -11.09 -6.17
N SER A 71 -3.91 -10.04 -6.42
CA SER A 71 -3.17 -9.92 -7.69
C SER A 71 -1.66 -10.15 -7.55
N ILE A 72 -1.02 -9.74 -6.44
CA ILE A 72 0.44 -9.77 -6.29
C ILE A 72 0.88 -10.21 -4.87
N ILE A 73 0.11 -9.84 -3.84
CA ILE A 73 0.43 -10.08 -2.41
C ILE A 73 -0.19 -11.38 -1.86
N LYS A 74 -0.90 -12.19 -2.68
CA LYS A 74 -1.22 -13.57 -2.27
C LYS A 74 0.05 -14.45 -2.15
N LYS A 75 1.16 -14.00 -2.72
CA LYS A 75 2.50 -14.36 -2.30
C LYS A 75 3.07 -13.21 -1.46
N LEU A 76 2.88 -13.23 -0.14
CA LEU A 76 3.82 -12.62 0.83
C LEU A 76 5.19 -13.36 0.84
N GLY A 77 5.63 -13.79 -0.35
CA GLY A 77 6.83 -14.55 -0.62
C GLY A 77 7.31 -14.40 -2.07
N ASN A 78 6.80 -13.40 -2.83
CA ASN A 78 7.45 -12.98 -4.09
C ASN A 78 8.08 -11.60 -3.89
N PRO A 79 9.29 -11.56 -3.31
CA PRO A 79 10.08 -10.34 -3.15
C PRO A 79 10.76 -9.92 -4.47
N ASP A 80 10.27 -10.35 -5.63
CA ASP A 80 10.91 -10.10 -6.93
C ASP A 80 11.06 -8.61 -7.26
N PHE A 81 10.28 -7.75 -6.60
CA PHE A 81 10.37 -6.28 -6.71
C PHE A 81 11.14 -5.62 -5.54
N LEU A 82 11.56 -6.40 -4.54
CA LEU A 82 12.35 -5.95 -3.40
C LEU A 82 13.82 -6.33 -3.61
N THR A 83 14.70 -5.44 -3.17
CA THR A 83 16.13 -5.74 -3.03
C THR A 83 16.40 -6.58 -1.78
N GLU A 84 17.57 -7.22 -1.70
CA GLU A 84 17.97 -8.03 -0.54
C GLU A 84 17.94 -7.24 0.78
N ASP A 85 18.34 -5.97 0.74
CA ASP A 85 18.27 -5.05 1.90
C ASP A 85 16.82 -4.78 2.32
N GLU A 86 15.90 -4.60 1.36
CA GLU A 86 14.48 -4.36 1.64
C GLU A 86 13.79 -5.62 2.19
N ILE A 87 14.19 -6.81 1.73
CA ILE A 87 13.72 -8.08 2.29
C ILE A 87 14.14 -8.18 3.76
N THR A 88 15.42 -7.93 4.06
CA THR A 88 15.97 -7.97 5.42
C THR A 88 15.20 -7.00 6.32
N LYS A 89 15.03 -5.74 5.87
CA LYS A 89 14.30 -4.72 6.60
C LYS A 89 12.82 -5.09 6.82
N SER A 90 12.17 -5.70 5.83
CA SER A 90 10.79 -6.17 5.96
C SER A 90 10.64 -7.24 7.05
N ILE A 91 11.64 -8.11 7.23
CA ILE A 91 11.66 -9.16 8.26
C ILE A 91 11.89 -8.56 9.65
N GLU A 92 12.75 -7.54 9.76
CA GLU A 92 13.09 -6.89 11.04
C GLU A 92 11.91 -6.23 11.76
N PHE A 93 10.82 -5.91 11.05
CA PHE A 93 9.65 -5.28 11.67
C PHE A 93 8.94 -6.16 12.69
N ASN A 94 9.04 -7.50 12.58
CA ASN A 94 8.36 -8.45 13.46
C ASN A 94 6.86 -8.14 13.70
N ASP A 95 6.19 -7.59 12.68
CA ASP A 95 4.78 -7.20 12.63
C ASP A 95 4.31 -7.27 11.17
N ASP A 96 3.46 -8.25 10.86
CA ASP A 96 3.00 -8.53 9.49
C ASP A 96 2.32 -7.32 8.84
N ASN A 97 1.64 -6.47 9.62
CA ASN A 97 0.99 -5.27 9.08
C ASN A 97 2.04 -4.21 8.72
N LYS A 98 3.09 -4.05 9.54
CA LYS A 98 4.20 -3.14 9.18
C LYS A 98 4.94 -3.64 7.95
N SER A 99 5.20 -4.95 7.86
CA SER A 99 5.81 -5.55 6.67
C SER A 99 4.94 -5.35 5.43
N LEU A 100 3.61 -5.53 5.54
CA LEU A 100 2.68 -5.21 4.45
C LEU A 100 2.78 -3.72 4.06
N ILE A 101 2.67 -2.79 5.01
CA ILE A 101 2.72 -1.34 4.74
C ILE A 101 4.03 -0.97 4.03
N PHE A 102 5.17 -1.50 4.51
CA PHE A 102 6.47 -1.29 3.90
C PHE A 102 6.53 -1.83 2.47
N ASN A 103 6.11 -3.06 2.25
CA ASN A 103 6.14 -3.69 0.93
C ASN A 103 5.26 -2.94 -0.08
N VAL A 104 4.09 -2.48 0.35
CA VAL A 104 3.22 -1.64 -0.49
C VAL A 104 3.87 -0.29 -0.79
N ALA A 105 4.57 0.32 0.17
CA ALA A 105 5.28 1.58 -0.07
C ALA A 105 6.39 1.41 -1.11
N ILE A 106 7.21 0.37 -1.02
CA ILE A 106 8.26 0.07 -2.01
C ILE A 106 7.64 -0.20 -3.39
N PHE A 107 6.59 -1.01 -3.43
CA PHE A 107 5.88 -1.28 -4.67
C PHE A 107 5.39 0.00 -5.36
N VAL A 108 4.73 0.89 -4.60
CA VAL A 108 4.25 2.16 -5.16
C VAL A 108 5.43 3.04 -5.57
N LYS A 109 6.53 3.06 -4.82
CA LYS A 109 7.74 3.80 -5.20
C LYS A 109 8.28 3.33 -6.55
N ASN A 110 8.30 2.02 -6.79
CA ASN A 110 8.85 1.43 -8.01
C ASN A 110 7.90 1.52 -9.21
N HIS A 111 6.59 1.49 -8.98
CA HIS A 111 5.57 1.45 -10.04
C HIS A 111 4.65 2.68 -10.09
N CYS A 112 5.00 3.78 -9.41
CA CYS A 112 4.11 4.94 -9.28
C CYS A 112 3.63 5.49 -10.63
N GLN A 113 4.52 5.58 -11.62
CA GLN A 113 4.18 6.11 -12.93
C GLN A 113 3.13 5.26 -13.66
N ASP A 114 3.27 3.93 -13.60
CA ASP A 114 2.30 2.99 -14.16
C ASP A 114 0.92 3.16 -13.47
N LEU A 115 0.95 3.25 -12.14
CA LEU A 115 -0.24 3.46 -11.31
C LEU A 115 -0.96 4.78 -11.63
N LEU A 116 -0.22 5.88 -11.82
CA LEU A 116 -0.78 7.21 -12.14
C LEU A 116 -1.34 7.28 -13.56
N ASN A 117 -0.73 6.57 -14.50
CA ASN A 117 -1.25 6.44 -15.86
C ASN A 117 -2.46 5.51 -15.94
N GLY A 118 -2.76 4.82 -14.85
CA GLY A 118 -3.84 3.86 -14.79
C GLY A 118 -3.57 2.63 -15.65
N ASP A 119 -2.29 2.35 -15.92
CA ASP A 119 -1.81 1.18 -16.61
C ASP A 119 -1.27 0.20 -15.57
N PHE A 120 -2.09 -0.79 -15.23
CA PHE A 120 -1.74 -1.81 -14.27
C PHE A 120 -1.24 -3.07 -14.98
N ASN A 121 -0.82 -3.00 -16.25
CA ASN A 121 -0.31 -4.18 -16.96
C ASN A 121 1.05 -4.64 -16.43
N SER A 122 1.87 -3.75 -15.86
CA SER A 122 3.08 -4.15 -15.13
C SER A 122 2.78 -4.93 -13.84
N LEU A 123 1.51 -5.00 -13.44
CA LEU A 123 1.03 -5.71 -12.25
C LEU A 123 0.37 -7.07 -12.54
N LYS A 124 0.34 -7.48 -13.81
CA LYS A 124 -0.26 -8.76 -14.26
C LYS A 124 0.84 -9.74 -14.61
#